data_AF-A0AA39WXJ5-F1
#
_entry.id   AF-A0AA39WXJ5-F1
#
_cell.length_a   1.000
_cell.length_b   1.000
_cell.length_c   1.000
_cell.angle_alpha   90.00
_cell.angle_beta   90.00
_cell.angle_gamma   90.00
#
_symmetry.space_group_name_H-M   'P 1'
#
loop_
_entity.id
_entity.type
_entity.pdbx_description
1 polymer ?
#
loop_
_entity_poly.entity_id
_entity_poly.type
_entity_poly.pdbx_seq_one_letter_code
_entity_poly.pdbx_strand_id
1 'polypeptide(L)'
;MSSSQAQPPPQQQQVPLTPTYRGMILTTWDALVLYEAALSGVLNHVPRRPHDKERTELIRSGNIFIYEEDTSGIKRWTDGLTWSPSRILTNFLIYREMDQPFTPGEKKKALKKKDQNRINKRTSSSPSPPTPRLGSRSSSIPGVDPEQLRAFVGSLTDSYSFKQGGLVTQLKMP
;
A
#
# COMPACT_ATOMS: atom_id res chain seq x y z
N MET A 1 46.43 31.25 -24.29
CA MET A 1 45.99 29.86 -24.06
C MET A 1 44.51 29.92 -23.72
N SER A 2 43.63 29.81 -24.72
CA SER A 2 42.18 29.81 -24.47
C SER A 2 41.76 28.43 -23.99
N SER A 3 41.37 28.35 -22.72
CA SER A 3 40.82 27.14 -22.11
C SER A 3 39.46 26.85 -22.74
N SER A 4 39.38 25.83 -23.60
CA SER A 4 38.09 25.28 -24.07
C SER A 4 37.33 24.70 -22.89
N GLN A 5 36.29 25.41 -22.46
CA GLN A 5 35.34 24.92 -21.47
C GLN A 5 34.49 23.83 -22.14
N ALA A 6 34.63 22.59 -21.68
CA ALA A 6 33.80 21.48 -22.14
C ALA A 6 32.33 21.78 -21.77
N GLN A 7 31.45 21.78 -22.77
CA GLN A 7 30.02 21.91 -22.51
C GLN A 7 29.55 20.70 -21.69
N PRO A 8 28.72 20.91 -20.65
CA PRO A 8 28.13 19.80 -19.92
C PRO A 8 27.29 18.96 -20.89
N PRO A 9 27.28 17.62 -20.74
CA PRO A 9 26.50 16.76 -21.60
C PRO A 9 25.02 17.21 -21.56
N PRO A 10 24.30 17.13 -22.70
CA PRO A 10 22.89 17.47 -22.73
C PRO A 10 22.19 16.61 -21.69
N GLN A 11 21.58 17.26 -20.70
CA GLN A 11 20.72 16.58 -19.74
C GLN A 11 19.58 15.98 -20.57
N GLN A 12 19.64 14.68 -20.84
CA GLN A 12 18.57 13.96 -21.50
C GLN A 12 17.31 14.24 -20.68
N GLN A 13 16.40 15.01 -21.27
CA GLN A 13 15.15 15.39 -20.63
C GLN A 13 14.32 14.12 -20.53
N GLN A 14 14.49 13.39 -19.43
CA GLN A 14 13.90 12.08 -19.26
C GLN A 14 12.39 12.24 -19.26
N VAL A 15 11.73 11.49 -20.14
CA VAL A 15 10.28 11.49 -20.27
C VAL A 15 9.68 11.18 -18.89
N PRO A 16 8.74 12.00 -18.39
CA PRO A 16 8.06 11.76 -17.13
C PRO A 16 7.42 10.38 -17.12
N LEU A 17 7.62 9.63 -16.04
CA LEU A 17 6.93 8.36 -15.86
C LEU A 17 5.43 8.60 -15.72
N THR A 18 4.64 7.69 -16.26
CA THR A 18 3.17 7.68 -16.11
C THR A 18 2.72 6.30 -15.65
N PRO A 19 1.60 6.18 -14.91
CA PRO A 19 1.05 4.88 -14.55
C PRO A 19 0.59 4.12 -15.79
N THR A 20 0.82 2.81 -15.80
CA THR A 20 0.34 1.92 -16.88
C THR A 20 -1.18 1.94 -16.98
N TYR A 21 -1.86 1.99 -15.83
CA TYR A 21 -3.31 2.09 -15.76
C TYR A 21 -3.75 2.88 -14.52
N ARG A 22 -4.96 3.45 -14.57
CA ARG A 22 -5.59 4.14 -13.44
C ARG A 22 -6.93 3.47 -13.11
N GLY A 23 -7.01 2.81 -11.97
CA GLY A 23 -8.20 2.08 -11.52
C GLY A 23 -7.92 1.21 -10.29
N MET A 24 -8.76 0.20 -10.06
CA MET A 24 -8.57 -0.76 -8.96
C MET A 24 -8.50 -2.18 -9.52
N ILE A 25 -7.67 -3.02 -8.91
CA ILE A 25 -7.61 -4.46 -9.17
C ILE A 25 -8.36 -5.13 -8.03
N LEU A 26 -9.50 -5.74 -8.32
CA LEU A 26 -10.31 -6.43 -7.31
C LEU A 26 -10.14 -7.94 -7.42
N THR A 27 -9.95 -8.42 -8.65
CA THR A 27 -9.87 -9.83 -8.96
C THR A 27 -8.57 -10.16 -9.70
N THR A 28 -8.23 -11.46 -9.73
CA THR A 28 -7.13 -11.93 -10.57
C THR A 28 -7.40 -11.71 -12.06
N TRP A 29 -8.67 -11.73 -12.48
CA TRP A 29 -9.03 -11.45 -13.87
C TRP A 29 -8.69 -10.03 -14.29
N ASP A 30 -8.98 -9.02 -13.44
CA ASP A 30 -8.62 -7.62 -13.73
C ASP A 30 -7.11 -7.47 -13.96
N ALA A 31 -6.31 -8.14 -13.12
CA ALA A 31 -4.85 -8.14 -13.27
C ALA A 31 -4.39 -8.81 -14.58
N LEU A 32 -5.00 -9.93 -14.96
CA LEU A 32 -4.67 -10.64 -16.20
C LEU A 32 -5.03 -9.82 -17.44
N VAL A 33 -6.17 -9.12 -17.44
CA VAL A 33 -6.56 -8.24 -18.55
C VAL A 33 -5.55 -7.10 -18.73
N LEU A 34 -5.15 -6.44 -17.64
CA LEU A 34 -4.15 -5.38 -17.70
C LEU A 34 -2.77 -5.91 -18.12
N TYR A 35 -2.41 -7.11 -17.67
CA TYR A 35 -1.16 -7.76 -18.04
C TYR A 35 -1.12 -8.09 -19.55
N GLU A 36 -2.19 -8.68 -20.08
CA GLU A 36 -2.31 -8.98 -21.52
C GLU A 36 -2.27 -7.71 -22.37
N ALA A 37 -2.97 -6.65 -21.94
CA ALA A 37 -2.94 -5.36 -22.63
C ALA A 37 -1.52 -4.75 -22.65
N ALA A 38 -0.71 -4.96 -21.61
CA ALA A 38 0.68 -4.54 -21.58
C ALA A 38 1.58 -5.41 -22.49
N LEU A 39 1.38 -6.73 -22.52
CA LEU A 39 2.11 -7.64 -23.41
C LEU A 39 1.82 -7.36 -24.89
N SER A 40 0.57 -7.08 -25.22
CA SER A 40 0.11 -6.72 -26.57
C SER A 40 0.51 -5.29 -26.98
N GLY A 41 1.16 -4.51 -26.10
CA GLY A 41 1.60 -3.13 -26.39
C GLY A 41 0.47 -2.09 -26.42
N VAL A 42 -0.75 -2.45 -26.00
CA VAL A 42 -1.88 -1.52 -25.85
C VAL A 42 -1.64 -0.57 -24.68
N LEU A 43 -1.08 -1.10 -23.59
CA LEU A 43 -0.64 -0.32 -22.44
C LEU A 43 0.89 -0.31 -22.36
N ASN A 44 1.46 0.85 -22.06
CA ASN A 44 2.91 0.96 -21.88
C ASN A 44 3.32 0.44 -20.50
N HIS A 45 4.21 -0.56 -20.48
CA HIS A 45 4.88 -0.94 -19.25
C HIS A 45 5.87 0.15 -18.81
N VAL A 46 6.22 0.13 -17.52
CA VAL A 46 7.16 1.04 -16.90
C VAL A 46 8.58 0.70 -17.34
N PRO A 47 9.29 1.61 -18.03
CA PRO A 47 10.60 1.30 -18.61
C PRO A 47 11.76 1.52 -17.62
N ARG A 48 11.51 2.14 -16.46
CA ARG A 48 12.54 2.48 -15.48
C ARG A 48 11.95 2.72 -14.09
N ARG A 49 12.81 2.76 -13.08
CA ARG A 49 12.41 3.10 -11.71
C ARG A 49 11.93 4.57 -11.61
N PRO A 50 10.93 4.86 -10.75
CA PRO A 50 10.57 6.22 -10.40
C PRO A 50 11.71 6.98 -9.71
N HIS A 51 11.98 8.19 -10.18
CA HIS A 51 12.86 9.11 -9.48
C HIS A 51 12.20 9.68 -8.23
N ASP A 52 13.02 10.09 -7.26
CA ASP A 52 12.52 10.62 -5.99
C ASP A 52 11.53 11.79 -6.16
N LYS A 53 11.78 12.66 -7.15
CA LYS A 53 10.91 13.80 -7.47
C LYS A 53 9.54 13.39 -8.02
N GLU A 54 9.48 12.29 -8.78
CA GLU A 54 8.25 11.82 -9.44
C GLU A 54 7.39 10.96 -8.49
N ARG A 55 7.99 10.35 -7.46
CA ARG A 55 7.30 9.42 -6.54
C ARG A 55 6.08 10.04 -5.87
N THR A 56 6.15 11.28 -5.43
CA THR A 56 5.02 11.95 -4.75
C THR A 56 3.77 12.01 -5.62
N GLU A 57 3.93 12.11 -6.95
CA GLU A 57 2.84 12.15 -7.92
C GLU A 57 2.43 10.76 -8.41
N LEU A 58 3.39 9.84 -8.51
CA LEU A 58 3.17 8.48 -9.01
C LEU A 58 2.59 7.53 -7.96
N ILE A 59 3.02 7.64 -6.71
CA ILE A 59 2.64 6.71 -5.65
C ILE A 59 1.35 7.22 -5.01
N ARG A 60 0.24 6.98 -5.71
CA ARG A 60 -1.10 7.46 -5.38
C ARG A 60 -2.11 6.33 -5.53
N SER A 61 -3.21 6.45 -4.80
CA SER A 61 -4.33 5.51 -4.92
C SER A 61 -4.82 5.47 -6.37
N GLY A 62 -5.05 4.26 -6.86
CA GLY A 62 -5.53 4.00 -8.21
C GLY A 62 -4.44 3.91 -9.29
N ASN A 63 -3.20 4.31 -9.02
CA ASN A 63 -2.13 4.14 -9.99
C ASN A 63 -1.64 2.68 -10.00
N ILE A 64 -1.63 2.08 -11.18
CA ILE A 64 -1.19 0.71 -11.42
C ILE A 64 0.01 0.74 -12.36
N PHE A 65 1.05 0.00 -11.99
CA PHE A 65 2.33 -0.06 -12.68
C PHE A 65 2.61 -1.51 -13.05
N ILE A 66 2.88 -1.74 -14.34
CA ILE A 66 3.33 -3.03 -14.86
C ILE A 66 4.75 -2.80 -15.38
N TYR A 67 5.69 -3.66 -15.01
CA TYR A 67 7.07 -3.58 -15.50
C TYR A 67 7.55 -4.96 -15.92
N GLU A 68 8.45 -4.98 -16.89
CA GLU A 68 9.13 -6.18 -17.35
C GLU A 68 10.57 -6.19 -16.82
N GLU A 69 11.02 -7.30 -16.23
CA GLU A 69 12.31 -7.35 -15.53
C GLU A 69 13.50 -7.07 -16.46
N ASP A 70 13.50 -7.64 -17.65
CA ASP A 70 14.64 -7.59 -18.58
C ASP A 70 14.80 -6.22 -19.24
N THR A 71 13.71 -5.60 -19.67
CA THR A 71 13.74 -4.29 -20.35
C THR A 71 13.85 -3.12 -19.38
N SER A 72 13.17 -3.19 -18.22
CA SER A 72 13.19 -2.10 -17.24
C SER A 72 14.34 -2.19 -16.22
N GLY A 73 14.92 -3.38 -16.05
CA GLY A 73 15.89 -3.68 -14.97
C GLY A 73 15.28 -3.69 -13.56
N ILE A 74 13.96 -3.66 -13.41
CA ILE A 74 13.27 -3.64 -12.11
C ILE A 74 13.01 -5.07 -11.65
N LYS A 75 13.84 -5.59 -10.74
CA LYS A 75 13.61 -6.89 -10.07
C LYS A 75 12.63 -6.81 -8.89
N ARG A 76 12.60 -5.65 -8.24
CA ARG A 76 11.79 -5.34 -7.06
C ARG A 76 11.37 -3.89 -7.15
N TRP A 77 10.08 -3.63 -6.97
CA TRP A 77 9.55 -2.27 -6.90
C TRP A 77 10.07 -1.55 -5.66
N THR A 78 10.43 -0.27 -5.82
CA THR A 78 10.94 0.60 -4.76
C THR A 78 10.34 1.99 -4.93
N ASP A 79 9.49 2.40 -4.00
CA ASP A 79 8.76 3.67 -4.04
C ASP A 79 9.09 4.63 -2.88
N GLY A 80 10.02 4.26 -2.01
CA GLY A 80 10.46 5.09 -0.90
C GLY A 80 9.45 5.22 0.25
N LEU A 81 8.33 4.49 0.21
CA LEU A 81 7.37 4.45 1.32
C LEU A 81 7.70 3.32 2.31
N THR A 82 7.19 3.50 3.53
CA THR A 82 7.31 2.47 4.57
C THR A 82 6.08 1.56 4.53
N TRP A 83 6.31 0.28 4.24
CA TRP A 83 5.27 -0.73 4.06
C TRP A 83 5.24 -1.74 5.21
N SER A 84 4.04 -2.20 5.56
CA SER A 84 3.85 -3.32 6.47
C SER A 84 4.47 -4.62 5.93
N PRO A 85 4.73 -5.64 6.77
CA PRO A 85 5.04 -6.97 6.27
C PRO A 85 3.97 -7.48 5.30
N SER A 86 4.37 -8.29 4.31
CA SER A 86 3.46 -8.79 3.28
C SER A 86 2.36 -9.67 3.87
N ARG A 87 1.18 -9.63 3.24
CA ARG A 87 0.07 -10.54 3.50
C ARG A 87 -0.40 -11.15 2.20
N ILE A 88 -0.65 -12.46 2.20
CA ILE A 88 -1.21 -13.14 1.04
C ILE A 88 -2.72 -12.98 1.12
N LEU A 89 -3.31 -12.42 0.07
CA LEU A 89 -4.73 -12.45 -0.17
C LEU A 89 -4.97 -13.00 -1.57
N THR A 90 -5.53 -14.21 -1.62
CA THR A 90 -5.73 -14.94 -2.88
C THR A 90 -4.39 -15.04 -3.64
N ASN A 91 -4.27 -14.37 -4.79
CA ASN A 91 -3.10 -14.41 -5.67
C ASN A 91 -2.17 -13.20 -5.53
N PHE A 92 -2.35 -12.42 -4.47
CA PHE A 92 -1.69 -11.13 -4.33
C PHE A 92 -0.99 -10.96 -2.99
N LEU A 93 0.14 -10.26 -3.02
CA LEU A 93 0.77 -9.72 -1.82
C LEU A 93 0.23 -8.33 -1.55
N ILE A 94 -0.28 -8.13 -0.34
CA ILE A 94 -0.85 -6.89 0.13
C ILE A 94 0.09 -6.24 1.16
N TYR A 95 0.27 -4.93 1.00
CA TYR A 95 1.07 -4.08 1.88
C TYR A 95 0.26 -2.85 2.27
N ARG A 96 0.44 -2.36 3.51
CA ARG A 96 -0.20 -1.14 4.01
C ARG A 96 0.84 -0.10 4.43
N GLU A 97 0.61 1.15 4.07
CA GLU A 97 1.50 2.26 4.42
C GLU A 97 1.53 2.51 5.94
N MET A 98 2.72 2.78 6.48
CA MET A 98 2.98 3.04 7.90
C MET A 98 3.69 4.38 8.09
N ASP A 99 3.43 5.03 9.23
CA ASP A 99 4.08 6.32 9.56
C ASP A 99 5.52 6.16 10.05
N GLN A 100 5.88 4.98 10.58
CA GLN A 100 7.22 4.70 11.09
C GLN A 100 7.75 3.36 10.60
N PRO A 101 9.05 3.28 10.28
CA PRO A 101 9.70 2.01 9.96
C PRO A 101 9.67 1.08 11.18
N PHE A 102 9.65 -0.22 10.89
CA PHE A 102 9.67 -1.24 11.93
C PHE A 102 10.98 -1.17 12.72
N THR A 103 10.91 -1.03 14.05
CA THR A 103 12.05 -1.19 14.96
C THR A 103 12.30 -2.68 15.21
N PRO A 104 13.42 -3.27 14.74
CA PRO A 104 13.72 -4.66 15.05
C PRO A 104 13.95 -4.82 16.56
N GLY A 105 13.01 -5.45 17.27
CA GLY A 105 13.18 -5.84 18.68
C GLY A 105 12.21 -5.25 19.69
N GLU A 106 11.26 -4.38 19.32
CA GLU A 106 10.24 -3.94 20.27
C GLU A 106 9.20 -5.05 20.51
N LYS A 107 9.37 -5.75 21.65
CA LYS A 107 8.37 -6.66 22.20
C LYS A 107 7.03 -5.95 22.29
N LYS A 108 6.01 -6.57 21.69
CA LYS A 108 4.57 -6.26 21.73
C LYS A 108 4.20 -5.43 22.96
N LYS A 109 4.14 -4.10 22.82
CA LYS A 109 3.39 -3.27 23.75
C LYS A 109 1.93 -3.43 23.35
N ALA A 110 1.26 -4.44 23.90
CA ALA A 110 -0.19 -4.42 23.96
C ALA A 110 -0.55 -3.06 24.57
N LEU A 111 -1.26 -2.22 23.80
CA LEU A 111 -1.87 -1.00 24.29
C LEU A 111 -2.77 -1.41 25.45
N LYS A 112 -2.25 -1.39 26.68
CA LYS A 112 -3.04 -1.53 27.89
C LYS A 112 -3.98 -0.34 27.86
N LYS A 113 -5.25 -0.59 27.50
CA LYS A 113 -6.35 0.32 27.82
C LYS A 113 -6.19 0.65 29.30
N LYS A 114 -5.83 1.90 29.57
CA LYS A 114 -5.73 2.44 30.92
C LYS A 114 -7.18 2.60 31.37
N ASP A 115 -7.73 1.57 32.00
CA ASP A 115 -9.01 1.66 32.72
C ASP A 115 -8.84 2.66 33.87
N GLN A 116 -9.03 3.95 33.59
CA GLN A 116 -9.38 4.93 34.59
C GLN A 116 -10.86 4.75 34.92
N ASN A 117 -11.18 3.73 35.70
CA ASN A 117 -12.40 3.76 36.50
C ASN A 117 -12.25 2.90 37.77
N ARG A 118 -11.56 3.44 38.78
CA ARG A 118 -11.72 2.98 40.16
C ARG A 118 -12.99 3.61 40.73
N ILE A 119 -14.15 2.96 40.56
CA ILE A 119 -15.34 3.28 41.35
C ILE A 119 -16.02 1.97 41.78
N ASN A 120 -15.97 1.74 43.10
CA ASN A 120 -16.81 0.91 43.97
C ASN A 120 -17.42 -0.41 43.44
N LYS A 121 -16.89 -1.52 43.95
CA LYS A 121 -17.52 -2.85 43.91
C LYS A 121 -18.42 -3.04 45.12
N ARG A 122 -19.75 -2.94 44.96
CA ARG A 122 -20.73 -3.63 45.81
C ARG A 122 -21.98 -4.03 45.00
N THR A 123 -22.33 -5.31 45.16
CA THR A 123 -23.65 -5.98 45.04
C THR A 123 -24.30 -6.30 43.68
N SER A 124 -24.45 -7.63 43.46
CA SER A 124 -25.61 -8.41 42.96
C SER A 124 -26.13 -8.34 41.49
N SER A 125 -26.06 -9.52 40.85
CA SER A 125 -27.05 -10.22 39.98
C SER A 125 -27.61 -9.58 38.69
N SER A 126 -27.20 -10.14 37.53
CA SER A 126 -28.05 -10.73 36.45
C SER A 126 -27.41 -10.61 35.04
N PRO A 127 -27.60 -11.60 34.13
CA PRO A 127 -26.98 -11.58 32.79
C PRO A 127 -27.90 -10.96 31.73
N SER A 128 -27.37 -10.07 30.90
CA SER A 128 -28.05 -9.46 29.74
C SER A 128 -27.14 -9.49 28.49
N PRO A 129 -27.70 -9.56 27.27
CA PRO A 129 -27.01 -10.01 26.05
C PRO A 129 -26.04 -8.98 25.45
N PRO A 130 -25.11 -9.40 24.57
CA PRO A 130 -24.10 -8.49 24.03
C PRO A 130 -24.70 -7.55 22.97
N THR A 131 -24.75 -6.26 23.27
CA THR A 131 -24.95 -5.19 22.29
C THR A 131 -23.72 -5.06 21.38
N PRO A 132 -23.89 -4.86 20.05
CA PRO A 132 -22.76 -4.66 19.16
C PRO A 132 -22.12 -3.29 19.44
N ARG A 133 -20.81 -3.29 19.71
CA ARG A 133 -20.03 -2.08 19.95
C ARG A 133 -19.88 -1.29 18.64
N LEU A 134 -20.53 -0.14 18.60
CA LEU A 134 -20.29 0.94 17.65
C LEU A 134 -18.87 1.48 17.89
N GLY A 135 -17.96 1.33 16.91
CA GLY A 135 -16.60 1.86 17.07
C GLY A 135 -15.53 1.33 16.14
N SER A 136 -15.82 1.26 14.84
CA SER A 136 -14.77 1.43 13.83
C SER A 136 -15.47 2.02 12.61
N ARG A 137 -15.30 3.34 12.42
CA ARG A 137 -15.77 4.01 11.20
C ARG A 137 -14.88 3.49 10.07
N SER A 138 -15.28 2.34 9.52
CA SER A 138 -14.73 1.79 8.29
C SER A 138 -14.83 2.90 7.25
N SER A 139 -13.68 3.34 6.73
CA SER A 139 -13.60 4.26 5.61
C SER A 139 -14.24 3.56 4.41
N SER A 140 -15.53 3.80 4.21
CA SER A 140 -16.32 3.20 3.14
C SER A 140 -15.81 3.72 1.81
N ILE A 141 -15.11 2.87 1.05
CA ILE A 141 -14.89 3.07 -0.38
C ILE A 141 -16.21 2.73 -1.07
N PRO A 142 -16.84 3.66 -1.83
CA PRO A 142 -18.09 3.39 -2.53
C PRO A 142 -17.92 2.20 -3.49
N GLY A 143 -18.77 1.18 -3.36
CA GLY A 143 -18.76 0.00 -4.24
C GLY A 143 -17.90 -1.18 -3.79
N VAL A 144 -17.19 -1.09 -2.65
CA VAL A 144 -16.46 -2.23 -2.08
C VAL A 144 -17.15 -2.68 -0.79
N ASP A 145 -17.55 -3.95 -0.75
CA ASP A 145 -18.17 -4.56 0.43
C ASP A 145 -17.22 -4.39 1.64
N PRO A 146 -17.68 -3.83 2.78
CA PRO A 146 -16.90 -3.74 4.00
C PRO A 146 -16.29 -5.08 4.46
N GLU A 147 -16.92 -6.22 4.13
CA GLU A 147 -16.40 -7.55 4.41
C GLU A 147 -15.25 -7.92 3.45
N GLN A 148 -15.36 -7.55 2.17
CA GLN A 148 -14.23 -7.64 1.23
C GLN A 148 -13.08 -6.73 1.68
N LEU A 149 -13.34 -5.48 2.08
CA LEU A 149 -12.33 -4.60 2.67
C LEU A 149 -11.74 -5.21 3.95
N ARG A 150 -12.56 -5.85 4.78
CA ARG A 150 -12.09 -6.55 5.98
C ARG A 150 -11.26 -7.78 5.64
N ALA A 151 -11.50 -8.43 4.50
CA ALA A 151 -10.65 -9.49 3.97
C ALA A 151 -9.36 -8.92 3.37
N PHE A 152 -9.42 -7.82 2.62
CA PHE A 152 -8.27 -7.06 2.10
C PHE A 152 -7.36 -6.51 3.22
N VAL A 153 -7.96 -6.11 4.33
CA VAL A 153 -7.31 -5.49 5.50
C VAL A 153 -7.23 -6.47 6.69
N GLY A 154 -7.52 -7.75 6.44
CA GLY A 154 -7.65 -8.88 7.39
C GLY A 154 -6.99 -8.71 8.74
N SER A 155 -7.80 -8.65 9.81
CA SER A 155 -7.42 -8.79 11.24
C SER A 155 -6.02 -8.25 11.59
N LEU A 156 -5.65 -7.09 11.07
CA LEU A 156 -4.47 -6.40 11.56
C LEU A 156 -4.82 -6.00 12.99
N THR A 157 -4.37 -6.80 13.96
CA THR A 157 -4.34 -6.37 15.36
C THR A 157 -3.66 -5.01 15.35
N ASP A 158 -4.23 -4.07 16.10
CA ASP A 158 -3.87 -2.64 16.29
C ASP A 158 -2.42 -2.41 16.81
N SER A 159 -1.53 -3.37 16.58
CA SER A 159 -0.14 -3.45 17.03
C SER A 159 0.82 -2.71 16.10
N TYR A 160 0.34 -2.07 15.03
CA TYR A 160 1.15 -1.32 14.08
C TYR A 160 0.59 0.09 13.90
N SER A 161 1.49 1.07 13.80
CA SER A 161 1.18 2.48 13.55
C SER A 161 0.85 2.70 12.07
N PHE A 162 -0.30 2.18 11.63
CA PHE A 162 -0.78 2.38 10.26
C PHE A 162 -1.18 3.83 10.03
N LYS A 163 -0.78 4.35 8.88
CA LYS A 163 -1.23 5.67 8.44
C LYS A 163 -2.73 5.65 8.20
N GLN A 164 -3.44 6.64 8.76
CA GLN A 164 -4.88 6.76 8.55
C GLN A 164 -5.16 7.14 7.08
N GLY A 165 -5.93 6.31 6.37
CA GLY A 165 -6.13 6.46 4.92
C GLY A 165 -4.89 6.13 4.07
N GLY A 166 -3.92 5.41 4.64
CA GLY A 166 -2.69 5.02 3.96
C GLY A 166 -2.93 4.15 2.73
N LEU A 167 -1.97 4.18 1.81
CA LEU A 167 -2.04 3.42 0.58
C LEU A 167 -2.02 1.90 0.85
N VAL A 168 -2.63 1.16 -0.07
CA VAL A 168 -2.55 -0.30 -0.13
C VAL A 168 -1.93 -0.67 -1.48
N THR A 169 -0.84 -1.42 -1.47
CA THR A 169 -0.24 -1.95 -2.69
C THR A 169 -0.57 -3.42 -2.84
N GLN A 170 -0.69 -3.82 -4.09
CA GLN A 170 -0.94 -5.18 -4.50
C GLN A 170 0.17 -5.60 -5.47
N LEU A 171 0.97 -6.60 -5.09
CA LEU A 171 2.03 -7.13 -5.94
C LEU A 171 1.74 -8.61 -6.24
N LYS A 172 1.67 -8.96 -7.53
CA LYS A 172 1.62 -10.36 -7.98
C LYS A 172 3.06 -10.88 -7.93
N MET A 173 3.30 -11.91 -7.13
CA MET A 173 4.49 -12.76 -7.28
C MET A 173 4.21 -13.77 -8.41
N PRO A 174 5.26 -14.20 -9.16
CA PRO A 174 5.14 -15.04 -10.35
C PRO A 174 4.21 -16.23 -10.13
#